data_AF-A0A857DEY0-F1
#
_entry.id   AF-A0A857DEY0-F1
#
_cell.length_a   1.000
_cell.length_b   1.000
_cell.length_c   1.000
_cell.angle_alpha   90.00
_cell.angle_beta   90.00
_cell.angle_gamma   90.00
#
_symmetry.space_group_name_H-M   'P 1'
#
loop_
_entity.id
_entity.type
_entity.pdbx_description
1 polymer ?
#
loop_
_entity_poly.entity_id
_entity_poly.type
_entity_poly.pdbx_seq_one_letter_code
_entity_poly.pdbx_strand_id
1 'polypeptide(L)'
;MSEIIESVVDATPVENVVDSQSIESEMPEINEQAEVVEPQQSKPVQSKEDNAKFAEVRRKAEIETREKAEQEYNAEIAQLYGSYGIKSLSDLKKAIAEQAEEQRKAELKDQGIDPEIVEKYVNETPAVKKANELIKQQEEQQRKTQDYIDFLDYFKTENDRDFNSATDEIPVEVWEANAKGKPLADAYSYHLTKQLKAKVAEMEAKLKADETNKANAETSVGSVTGNGEVKGSLTIEKINNMTDKERMAHWSEIKQVLKMK
;
A
#
# COMPACT_ATOMS: atom_id res chain seq x y z
N MET A 1 -60.83 41.54 -9.31
CA MET A 1 -60.84 42.89 -8.71
C MET A 1 -59.72 42.94 -7.71
N SER A 2 -58.82 43.89 -7.93
CA SER A 2 -57.59 44.15 -7.20
C SER A 2 -57.87 44.79 -5.85
N GLU A 3 -57.08 44.46 -4.84
CA GLU A 3 -56.55 45.47 -3.92
C GLU A 3 -55.25 44.97 -3.28
N ILE A 4 -54.25 45.83 -3.39
CA ILE A 4 -52.86 45.72 -2.98
C ILE A 4 -52.76 46.48 -1.66
N ILE A 5 -52.15 45.90 -0.62
CA ILE A 5 -51.48 46.71 0.42
C ILE A 5 -50.09 46.13 0.64
N GLU A 6 -49.15 46.91 0.14
CA GLU A 6 -47.71 46.96 0.28
C GLU A 6 -47.36 47.71 1.58
N SER A 7 -46.24 47.37 2.25
CA SER A 7 -45.41 48.25 3.12
C SER A 7 -44.61 47.40 4.13
N VAL A 8 -43.37 47.02 3.83
CA VAL A 8 -42.07 47.72 4.10
C VAL A 8 -41.32 47.09 5.28
N VAL A 9 -40.17 46.54 4.91
CA VAL A 9 -38.99 46.15 5.70
C VAL A 9 -38.39 47.35 6.43
N ASP A 10 -37.93 47.18 7.67
CA ASP A 10 -36.81 47.99 8.17
C ASP A 10 -35.92 47.21 9.14
N ALA A 11 -34.63 47.50 9.07
CA ALA A 11 -33.52 46.69 9.55
C ALA A 11 -32.67 47.43 10.60
N THR A 12 -32.37 46.75 11.72
CA THR A 12 -31.19 46.92 12.62
C THR A 12 -31.02 48.25 13.38
N PRO A 13 -30.06 48.39 14.32
CA PRO A 13 -29.57 47.49 15.39
C PRO A 13 -29.64 48.17 16.79
N VAL A 14 -29.47 47.46 17.91
CA VAL A 14 -29.22 48.12 19.21
C VAL A 14 -27.98 47.55 19.86
N GLU A 15 -27.08 48.47 20.17
CA GLU A 15 -25.72 48.30 20.65
C GLU A 15 -25.59 47.80 22.08
N ASN A 16 -24.43 47.17 22.26
CA ASN A 16 -23.74 46.79 23.47
C ASN A 16 -23.39 48.04 24.32
N VAL A 17 -23.77 48.08 25.60
CA VAL A 17 -23.16 48.99 26.58
C VAL A 17 -22.92 48.24 27.89
N VAL A 18 -21.65 47.94 28.11
CA VAL A 18 -21.07 47.42 29.34
C VAL A 18 -20.97 48.59 30.31
N ASP A 19 -21.61 48.48 31.48
CA ASP A 19 -21.46 49.48 32.55
C ASP A 19 -20.52 48.96 33.63
N SER A 20 -19.60 49.83 34.05
CA SER A 20 -18.42 49.54 34.86
C SER A 20 -18.38 50.48 36.08
N GLN A 21 -17.88 49.96 37.21
CA GLN A 21 -17.34 50.70 38.39
C GLN A 21 -18.40 51.33 39.34
N SER A 22 -18.30 51.44 40.67
CA SER A 22 -17.25 51.34 41.71
C SER A 22 -17.93 51.02 43.06
N ILE A 23 -17.50 50.07 43.90
CA ILE A 23 -16.63 50.17 45.11
C ILE A 23 -16.89 51.36 46.05
N GLU A 24 -17.37 51.06 47.26
CA GLU A 24 -17.24 51.86 48.50
C GLU A 24 -17.11 50.85 49.67
N SER A 25 -15.90 50.55 50.13
CA SER A 25 -15.20 51.16 51.28
C SER A 25 -15.64 50.62 52.64
N GLU A 26 -14.90 49.65 53.20
CA GLU A 26 -14.56 49.64 54.64
C GLU A 26 -13.36 48.69 54.90
N MET A 27 -12.24 49.31 55.25
CA MET A 27 -11.14 48.74 56.06
C MET A 27 -11.14 49.56 57.37
N PRO A 28 -10.56 49.13 58.51
CA PRO A 28 -9.55 48.06 58.66
C PRO A 28 -9.73 47.16 59.91
N GLU A 29 -9.08 45.99 59.94
CA GLU A 29 -8.32 45.62 61.14
C GLU A 29 -7.19 44.64 60.74
N ILE A 30 -5.97 45.10 60.94
CA ILE A 30 -4.74 44.37 60.65
C ILE A 30 -4.55 43.35 61.77
N ASN A 31 -4.69 42.06 61.46
CA ASN A 31 -4.12 41.00 62.28
C ASN A 31 -2.99 40.35 61.48
N GLU A 32 -1.76 40.66 61.87
CA GLU A 32 -0.54 40.05 61.35
C GLU A 32 -0.50 38.56 61.71
N GLN A 33 -1.06 37.73 60.84
CA GLN A 33 -0.78 36.30 60.81
C GLN A 33 -0.21 35.99 59.45
N ALA A 34 1.08 35.64 59.44
CA ALA A 34 1.84 35.25 58.26
C ALA A 34 1.12 34.10 57.54
N GLU A 35 0.37 34.44 56.49
CA GLU A 35 -0.21 33.48 55.57
C GLU A 35 0.88 33.04 54.60
N VAL A 36 1.24 31.77 54.72
CA VAL A 36 2.19 31.08 53.86
C VAL A 36 1.66 31.15 52.43
N VAL A 37 2.37 31.89 51.56
CA VAL A 37 2.13 31.85 50.11
C VAL A 37 2.51 30.45 49.63
N GLU A 38 1.53 29.56 49.51
CA GLU A 38 1.70 28.31 48.76
C GLU A 38 2.09 28.68 47.32
N PRO A 39 3.23 28.17 46.79
CA PRO A 39 3.58 28.39 45.41
C PRO A 39 2.50 27.71 44.55
N GLN A 40 1.91 28.46 43.61
CA GLN A 40 1.09 27.88 42.55
C GLN A 40 1.90 26.77 41.87
N GLN A 41 1.58 25.52 42.18
CA GLN A 41 2.16 24.38 41.50
C GLN A 41 1.79 24.51 40.03
N SER A 42 2.79 24.80 39.19
CA SER A 42 2.65 24.69 37.74
C SER A 42 2.17 23.28 37.44
N LYS A 43 0.98 23.15 36.85
CA LYS A 43 0.47 21.86 36.39
C LYS A 43 1.55 21.23 35.51
N PRO A 44 1.95 19.97 35.74
CA PRO A 44 2.97 19.33 34.92
C PRO A 44 2.48 19.32 33.47
N VAL A 45 3.22 19.99 32.59
CA VAL A 45 2.94 19.99 31.14
C VAL A 45 3.39 18.64 30.61
N GLN A 46 2.43 17.74 30.45
CA GLN A 46 2.64 16.39 29.95
C GLN A 46 3.16 16.42 28.50
N SER A 47 4.21 15.64 28.20
CA SER A 47 4.87 15.67 26.90
C SER A 47 3.91 15.23 25.78
N LYS A 48 4.15 15.71 24.54
CA LYS A 48 3.34 15.31 23.37
C LYS A 48 3.35 13.78 23.16
N GLU A 49 4.48 13.14 23.43
CA GLU A 49 4.66 11.70 23.30
C GLU A 49 3.88 10.92 24.37
N ASP A 50 3.87 11.42 25.60
CA ASP A 50 3.06 10.82 26.66
C ASP A 50 1.58 10.98 26.37
N ASN A 51 1.15 12.17 25.91
CA ASN A 51 -0.23 12.41 25.48
C ASN A 51 -0.66 11.45 24.35
N ALA A 52 0.23 11.15 23.40
CA ALA A 52 -0.02 10.18 22.35
C ALA A 52 -0.20 8.75 22.90
N LYS A 53 0.64 8.32 23.85
CA LYS A 53 0.52 7.01 24.51
C LYS A 53 -0.79 6.89 25.29
N PHE A 54 -1.17 7.90 26.08
CA PHE A 54 -2.46 7.87 26.79
C PHE A 54 -3.65 7.92 25.83
N ALA A 55 -3.53 8.63 24.69
CA ALA A 55 -4.56 8.62 23.65
C ALA A 55 -4.69 7.25 22.98
N GLU A 56 -3.60 6.51 22.79
CA GLU A 56 -3.63 5.14 22.28
C GLU A 56 -4.25 4.18 23.31
N VAL A 57 -3.87 4.27 24.59
CA VAL A 57 -4.45 3.45 25.66
C VAL A 57 -5.95 3.69 25.79
N ARG A 58 -6.40 4.95 25.73
CA ARG A 58 -7.84 5.28 25.73
C ARG A 58 -8.55 4.67 24.53
N ARG A 59 -7.98 4.78 23.33
CA ARG A 59 -8.55 4.17 22.11
C ARG A 59 -8.67 2.65 22.23
N LYS A 60 -7.64 1.97 22.75
CA LYS A 60 -7.68 0.52 22.97
C LYS A 60 -8.75 0.13 24.00
N ALA A 61 -8.82 0.84 25.12
CA ALA A 61 -9.83 0.59 26.15
C ALA A 61 -11.25 0.84 25.64
N GLU A 62 -11.47 1.88 24.83
CA GLU A 62 -12.76 2.16 24.19
C GLU A 62 -13.16 1.07 23.19
N ILE A 63 -12.21 0.57 22.38
CA ILE A 63 -12.44 -0.54 21.46
C ILE A 63 -12.80 -1.80 22.23
N GLU A 64 -12.03 -2.17 23.24
CA GLU A 64 -12.26 -3.38 24.04
C GLU A 64 -13.61 -3.34 24.77
N THR A 65 -13.95 -2.20 25.37
CA THR A 65 -15.26 -2.03 26.04
C THR A 65 -16.42 -2.12 25.05
N ARG A 66 -16.28 -1.54 23.86
CA ARG A 66 -17.28 -1.66 22.79
C ARG A 66 -17.43 -3.11 22.31
N GLU A 67 -16.32 -3.78 22.04
CA GLU A 67 -16.32 -5.18 21.58
C GLU A 67 -16.94 -6.10 22.62
N LYS A 68 -16.62 -5.91 23.90
CA LYS A 68 -17.22 -6.67 24.99
C LYS A 68 -18.73 -6.43 25.10
N ALA A 69 -19.16 -5.16 25.03
CA ALA A 69 -20.59 -4.83 25.04
C ALA A 69 -21.34 -5.45 23.84
N GLU A 70 -20.73 -5.44 22.65
CA GLU A 70 -21.28 -6.09 21.46
C GLU A 70 -21.36 -7.61 21.63
N GLN A 71 -20.32 -8.25 22.18
CA GLN A 71 -20.32 -9.68 22.46
C GLN A 71 -21.38 -10.07 23.48
N GLU A 72 -21.52 -9.32 24.58
CA GLU A 72 -22.55 -9.55 25.59
C GLU A 72 -23.95 -9.44 24.99
N TYR A 73 -24.19 -8.42 24.17
CA TYR A 73 -25.47 -8.22 23.50
C TYR A 73 -25.78 -9.32 22.47
N ASN A 74 -24.80 -9.73 21.68
CA ASN A 74 -24.95 -10.85 20.75
C ASN A 74 -25.18 -12.17 21.50
N ALA A 75 -24.55 -12.37 22.65
CA ALA A 75 -24.78 -13.54 23.50
C ALA A 75 -26.21 -13.58 24.05
N GLU A 76 -26.76 -12.43 24.48
CA GLU A 76 -28.16 -12.33 24.90
C GLU A 76 -29.12 -12.67 23.75
N ILE A 77 -28.88 -12.15 22.55
CA ILE A 77 -29.66 -12.50 21.36
C ILE A 77 -29.58 -14.00 21.05
N ALA A 78 -28.38 -14.58 21.12
CA ALA A 78 -28.19 -16.01 20.91
C ALA A 78 -28.91 -16.86 21.98
N GLN A 79 -29.02 -16.38 23.22
CA GLN A 79 -29.79 -17.07 24.26
C GLN A 79 -31.29 -17.03 23.97
N LEU A 80 -31.83 -15.90 23.50
CA LEU A 80 -33.25 -15.71 23.26
C LEU A 80 -33.72 -16.37 21.95
N TYR A 81 -32.92 -16.26 20.89
CA TYR A 81 -33.31 -16.60 19.52
C TYR A 81 -32.42 -17.67 18.87
N GLY A 82 -31.45 -18.23 19.60
CA GLY A 82 -30.50 -19.22 19.07
C GLY A 82 -31.14 -20.51 18.56
N SER A 83 -32.31 -20.90 19.10
CA SER A 83 -33.09 -22.03 18.60
C SER A 83 -33.57 -21.83 17.15
N TYR A 84 -33.70 -20.58 16.71
CA TYR A 84 -34.05 -20.19 15.34
C TYR A 84 -32.81 -19.90 14.48
N GLY A 85 -31.60 -20.18 14.97
CA GLY A 85 -30.34 -19.95 14.25
C GLY A 85 -29.83 -18.51 14.30
N ILE A 86 -30.48 -17.63 15.06
CA ILE A 86 -30.11 -16.21 15.19
C ILE A 86 -29.07 -16.07 16.32
N LYS A 87 -27.86 -15.62 15.98
CA LYS A 87 -26.71 -15.58 16.92
C LYS A 87 -26.18 -14.18 17.19
N SER A 88 -26.59 -13.19 16.42
CA SER A 88 -26.12 -11.83 16.52
C SER A 88 -27.25 -10.84 16.25
N LEU A 89 -27.03 -9.58 16.62
CA LEU A 89 -27.91 -8.48 16.24
C LEU A 89 -28.11 -8.39 14.72
N SER A 90 -27.05 -8.65 13.95
CA SER A 90 -27.12 -8.62 12.49
C SER A 90 -28.09 -9.70 11.97
N ASP A 91 -27.98 -10.92 12.51
CA ASP A 91 -28.87 -12.02 12.15
C ASP A 91 -30.32 -11.70 12.53
N LEU A 92 -30.54 -11.12 13.70
CA LEU A 92 -31.87 -10.75 14.17
C LEU A 92 -32.51 -9.70 13.26
N LYS A 93 -31.76 -8.65 12.91
CA LYS A 93 -32.22 -7.62 11.98
C LYS A 93 -32.57 -8.21 10.61
N LYS A 94 -31.75 -9.13 10.12
CA LYS A 94 -32.00 -9.84 8.86
C LYS A 94 -33.28 -10.68 8.94
N ALA A 95 -33.45 -11.46 10.00
CA ALA A 95 -34.65 -12.28 10.18
C ALA A 95 -35.94 -11.43 10.28
N ILE A 96 -35.89 -10.29 10.97
CA ILE A 96 -37.01 -9.34 11.03
C ILE A 96 -37.32 -8.77 9.64
N ALA A 97 -36.30 -8.40 8.87
CA ALA A 97 -36.47 -7.86 7.53
C ALA A 97 -37.08 -8.91 6.57
N GLU A 98 -36.59 -10.15 6.61
CA GLU A 98 -37.12 -11.27 5.83
C GLU A 98 -38.58 -11.54 6.20
N GLN A 99 -38.91 -11.58 7.49
CA GLN A 99 -40.30 -11.76 7.95
C GLN A 99 -41.21 -10.63 7.47
N ALA A 100 -40.77 -9.38 7.54
CA ALA A 100 -41.54 -8.24 7.05
C ALA A 100 -41.76 -8.32 5.53
N GLU A 101 -40.76 -8.79 4.78
CA GLU A 101 -40.89 -9.00 3.34
C GLU A 101 -41.87 -10.12 3.01
N GLU A 102 -41.82 -11.24 3.73
CA GLU A 102 -42.76 -12.35 3.59
C GLU A 102 -44.20 -11.93 3.90
N GLN A 103 -44.41 -11.16 4.98
CA GLN A 103 -45.72 -10.60 5.31
C GLN A 103 -46.25 -9.70 4.21
N ARG A 104 -45.41 -8.79 3.69
CA ARG A 104 -45.77 -7.94 2.55
C ARG A 104 -46.15 -8.77 1.32
N LYS A 105 -45.39 -9.84 1.02
CA LYS A 105 -45.70 -10.75 -0.11
C LYS A 105 -47.03 -11.48 0.12
N ALA A 106 -47.31 -11.91 1.34
CA ALA A 106 -48.58 -12.54 1.70
C ALA A 106 -49.76 -11.56 1.55
N GLU A 107 -49.64 -10.33 2.05
CA GLU A 107 -50.66 -9.29 1.91
C GLU A 107 -50.96 -8.94 0.44
N LEU A 108 -49.93 -8.83 -0.40
CA LEU A 108 -50.09 -8.62 -1.85
C LEU A 108 -50.87 -9.78 -2.47
N LYS A 109 -50.52 -11.02 -2.12
CA LYS A 109 -51.19 -12.22 -2.61
C LYS A 109 -52.65 -12.29 -2.17
N ASP A 110 -52.95 -11.91 -0.93
CA ASP A 110 -54.32 -11.85 -0.39
C ASP A 110 -55.16 -10.77 -1.10
N GLN A 111 -54.53 -9.70 -1.58
CA GLN A 111 -55.15 -8.68 -2.43
C GLN A 111 -55.28 -9.12 -3.90
N GLY A 112 -54.87 -10.35 -4.24
CA GLY A 112 -54.89 -10.87 -5.61
C GLY A 112 -53.80 -10.28 -6.51
N ILE A 113 -52.79 -9.63 -5.93
CA ILE A 113 -51.65 -9.05 -6.63
C ILE A 113 -50.50 -10.05 -6.57
N ASP A 114 -49.92 -10.39 -7.74
CA ASP A 114 -48.73 -11.23 -7.79
C ASP A 114 -47.49 -10.44 -7.31
N PRO A 115 -46.84 -10.86 -6.20
CA PRO A 115 -45.68 -10.16 -5.65
C PRO A 115 -44.49 -10.11 -6.62
N GLU A 116 -44.29 -11.14 -7.47
CA GLU A 116 -43.17 -11.18 -8.42
C GLU A 116 -43.31 -10.10 -9.50
N ILE A 117 -44.55 -9.83 -9.91
CA ILE A 117 -44.84 -8.76 -10.88
C ILE A 117 -44.51 -7.40 -10.27
N VAL A 118 -44.92 -7.16 -9.01
CA VAL A 118 -44.62 -5.91 -8.30
C VAL A 118 -43.12 -5.71 -8.17
N GLU A 119 -42.39 -6.74 -7.75
CA GLU A 119 -40.92 -6.68 -7.62
C GLU A 119 -40.25 -6.38 -8.96
N LYS A 120 -40.69 -7.01 -10.05
CA LYS A 120 -40.19 -6.73 -11.39
C LYS A 120 -40.41 -5.27 -11.78
N TYR A 121 -41.61 -4.72 -11.57
CA TYR A 121 -41.90 -3.32 -11.87
C TYR A 121 -41.05 -2.34 -11.05
N VAL A 122 -40.87 -2.63 -9.75
CA VAL A 122 -40.01 -1.83 -8.88
C VAL A 122 -38.56 -1.86 -9.38
N ASN A 123 -38.02 -3.04 -9.67
CA ASN A 123 -36.65 -3.21 -10.18
C ASN A 123 -36.46 -2.58 -11.57
N GLU A 124 -37.51 -2.54 -12.39
CA GLU A 124 -37.47 -1.93 -13.71
C GLU A 124 -37.57 -0.39 -13.68
N THR A 125 -37.99 0.19 -12.56
CA THR A 125 -38.18 1.63 -12.40
C THR A 125 -36.84 2.38 -12.56
N PRO A 126 -36.78 3.49 -13.33
CA PRO A 126 -35.54 4.22 -13.59
C PRO A 126 -34.78 4.65 -12.33
N ALA A 127 -35.50 5.00 -11.25
CA ALA A 127 -34.90 5.36 -9.97
C ALA A 127 -34.13 4.19 -9.33
N VAL A 128 -34.72 3.00 -9.34
CA VAL A 128 -34.10 1.79 -8.77
C VAL A 128 -32.91 1.33 -9.63
N LYS A 129 -33.02 1.39 -10.96
CA LYS A 129 -31.89 1.10 -11.85
C LYS A 129 -30.69 2.02 -11.59
N LYS A 130 -30.93 3.33 -11.51
CA LYS A 130 -29.88 4.31 -11.19
C LYS A 130 -29.29 4.09 -9.80
N ALA A 131 -30.12 3.78 -8.80
CA ALA A 131 -29.64 3.46 -7.46
C ALA A 131 -28.74 2.20 -7.47
N ASN A 132 -29.16 1.15 -8.15
CA ASN A 132 -28.38 -0.08 -8.29
C ASN A 132 -27.06 0.13 -9.06
N GLU A 133 -27.07 0.95 -10.11
CA GLU A 133 -25.87 1.35 -10.83
C GLU A 133 -24.91 2.13 -9.92
N LEU A 134 -25.42 3.07 -9.12
CA LEU A 134 -24.62 3.83 -8.16
C LEU A 134 -24.01 2.93 -7.08
N ILE A 135 -24.80 2.00 -6.52
CA ILE A 135 -24.32 1.02 -5.55
C ILE A 135 -23.20 0.18 -6.16
N LYS A 136 -23.40 -0.37 -7.36
CA LYS A 136 -22.36 -1.15 -8.05
C LYS A 136 -21.09 -0.35 -8.33
N GLN A 137 -21.22 0.92 -8.72
CA GLN A 137 -20.08 1.80 -8.91
C GLN A 137 -19.34 2.05 -7.60
N GLN A 138 -20.08 2.25 -6.50
CA GLN A 138 -19.50 2.46 -5.18
C GLN A 138 -18.78 1.20 -4.67
N GLU A 139 -19.39 0.02 -4.84
CA GLU A 139 -18.79 -1.27 -4.50
C GLU A 139 -17.51 -1.51 -5.33
N GLU A 140 -17.53 -1.21 -6.63
CA GLU A 140 -16.36 -1.34 -7.48
C GLU A 140 -15.24 -0.38 -7.08
N GLN A 141 -15.58 0.86 -6.73
CA GLN A 141 -14.63 1.85 -6.21
C GLN A 141 -14.03 1.39 -4.87
N GLN A 142 -14.87 0.95 -3.92
CA GLN A 142 -14.41 0.42 -2.64
C GLN A 142 -13.49 -0.77 -2.83
N ARG A 143 -13.84 -1.70 -3.73
CA ARG A 143 -12.98 -2.85 -4.06
C ARG A 143 -11.64 -2.40 -4.63
N LYS A 144 -11.62 -1.44 -5.57
CA LYS A 144 -10.37 -0.90 -6.14
C LYS A 144 -9.52 -0.20 -5.09
N THR A 145 -10.14 0.55 -4.18
CA THR A 145 -9.45 1.22 -3.07
C THR A 145 -8.86 0.18 -2.11
N GLN A 146 -9.63 -0.84 -1.73
CA GLN A 146 -9.14 -1.89 -0.86
C GLN A 146 -7.98 -2.66 -1.49
N ASP A 147 -8.11 -3.06 -2.75
CA ASP A 147 -7.08 -3.78 -3.49
C ASP A 147 -5.77 -2.95 -3.62
N TYR A 148 -5.89 -1.64 -3.76
CA TYR A 148 -4.72 -0.74 -3.73
C TYR A 148 -4.11 -0.63 -2.33
N ILE A 149 -4.92 -0.54 -1.26
CA ILE A 149 -4.43 -0.54 0.12
C ILE A 149 -3.68 -1.84 0.42
N ASP A 150 -4.25 -2.98 0.03
CA ASP A 150 -3.64 -4.30 0.21
C ASP A 150 -2.31 -4.40 -0.54
N PHE A 151 -2.22 -3.84 -1.75
CA PHE A 151 -0.97 -3.70 -2.48
C PHE A 151 0.07 -2.83 -1.73
N LEU A 152 -0.34 -1.69 -1.17
CA LEU A 152 0.58 -0.82 -0.44
C LEU A 152 1.15 -1.50 0.81
N ASP A 153 0.31 -2.23 1.54
CA ASP A 153 0.73 -3.00 2.71
C ASP A 153 1.69 -4.14 2.33
N TYR A 154 1.38 -4.86 1.26
CA TYR A 154 2.27 -5.86 0.68
C TYR A 154 3.62 -5.25 0.25
N PHE A 155 3.59 -4.14 -0.48
CA PHE A 155 4.80 -3.45 -0.93
C PHE A 155 5.68 -3.04 0.25
N LYS A 156 5.07 -2.49 1.31
CA LYS A 156 5.77 -2.09 2.53
C LYS A 156 6.44 -3.27 3.21
N THR A 157 5.73 -4.40 3.28
CA THR A 157 6.24 -5.64 3.90
C THR A 157 7.43 -6.20 3.13
N GLU A 158 7.40 -6.18 1.80
CA GLU A 158 8.48 -6.75 0.96
C GLU A 158 9.69 -5.81 0.77
N ASN A 159 9.50 -4.49 0.89
CA ASN A 159 10.53 -3.49 0.60
C ASN A 159 11.02 -2.73 1.85
N ASP A 160 10.47 -3.01 3.03
CA ASP A 160 10.72 -2.30 4.30
C ASP A 160 10.56 -0.77 4.22
N ARG A 161 9.72 -0.28 3.28
CA ARG A 161 9.47 1.14 3.03
C ARG A 161 8.12 1.38 2.39
N ASP A 162 7.57 2.58 2.58
CA ASP A 162 6.33 2.97 1.93
C ASP A 162 6.52 3.17 0.41
N PHE A 163 5.46 2.91 -0.35
CA PHE A 163 5.41 3.16 -1.79
C PHE A 163 5.42 4.68 -2.06
N ASN A 164 6.33 5.12 -2.92
CA ASN A 164 6.44 6.51 -3.32
C ASN A 164 6.11 6.65 -4.80
N SER A 165 4.97 7.24 -5.13
CA SER A 165 4.51 7.40 -6.52
C SER A 165 5.41 8.28 -7.40
N ALA A 166 6.37 9.01 -6.83
CA ALA A 166 7.35 9.79 -7.61
C ALA A 166 8.55 8.96 -8.08
N THR A 167 8.84 7.84 -7.41
CA THR A 167 10.02 7.00 -7.68
C THR A 167 9.69 5.57 -7.99
N ASP A 168 8.54 5.08 -7.51
CA ASP A 168 8.07 3.72 -7.70
C ASP A 168 6.96 3.70 -8.76
N GLU A 169 7.09 2.77 -9.69
CA GLU A 169 6.09 2.52 -10.72
C GLU A 169 5.61 1.07 -10.62
N ILE A 170 4.29 0.90 -10.71
CA ILE A 170 3.68 -0.42 -10.81
C ILE A 170 3.81 -0.87 -12.27
N PRO A 171 4.47 -2.01 -12.55
CA PRO A 171 4.66 -2.50 -13.92
C PRO A 171 3.34 -2.71 -14.66
N VAL A 172 3.34 -2.47 -15.98
CA VAL A 172 2.14 -2.64 -16.81
C VAL A 172 1.56 -4.06 -16.74
N GLU A 173 2.43 -5.08 -16.68
CA GLU A 173 2.01 -6.49 -16.54
C GLU A 173 1.14 -6.73 -15.28
N VAL A 174 1.38 -5.95 -14.22
CA VAL A 174 0.65 -6.03 -12.95
C VAL A 174 -0.75 -5.43 -13.10
N TRP A 175 -0.85 -4.26 -13.76
CA TRP A 175 -2.14 -3.65 -14.08
C TRP A 175 -2.99 -4.53 -15.01
N GLU A 176 -2.37 -5.15 -16.02
CA GLU A 176 -3.07 -6.07 -16.92
C GLU A 176 -3.59 -7.31 -16.20
N ALA A 177 -2.82 -7.85 -15.26
CA ALA A 177 -3.25 -8.97 -14.43
C ALA A 177 -4.40 -8.56 -13.50
N ASN A 178 -4.37 -7.33 -12.96
CA ASN A 178 -5.44 -6.79 -12.14
C ASN A 178 -6.74 -6.57 -12.93
N ALA A 179 -6.65 -6.05 -14.15
CA ALA A 179 -7.79 -5.93 -15.06
C ALA A 179 -8.42 -7.29 -15.41
N LYS A 180 -7.64 -8.37 -15.36
CA LYS A 180 -8.13 -9.76 -15.53
C LYS A 180 -8.73 -10.37 -14.25
N GLY A 181 -8.83 -9.58 -13.17
CA GLY A 181 -9.45 -9.97 -11.90
C GLY A 181 -8.49 -10.54 -10.85
N LYS A 182 -7.17 -10.43 -11.02
CA LYS A 182 -6.22 -10.78 -9.95
C LYS A 182 -6.04 -9.61 -8.97
N PRO A 183 -5.92 -9.87 -7.65
CA PRO A 183 -5.55 -8.81 -6.71
C PRO A 183 -4.22 -8.15 -7.11
N LEU A 184 -4.10 -6.84 -6.87
CA LEU A 184 -2.94 -6.07 -7.28
C LEU A 184 -1.66 -6.53 -6.55
N ALA A 185 -1.77 -6.88 -5.28
CA ALA A 185 -0.69 -7.46 -4.47
C ALA A 185 -0.17 -8.79 -5.07
N ASP A 186 -1.08 -9.70 -5.44
CA ASP A 186 -0.74 -11.00 -6.04
C ASP A 186 -0.08 -10.84 -7.42
N ALA A 187 -0.59 -9.92 -8.23
CA ALA A 187 -0.01 -9.63 -9.52
C ALA A 187 1.43 -9.06 -9.39
N TYR A 188 1.65 -8.19 -8.40
CA TYR A 188 2.97 -7.65 -8.11
C TYR A 188 3.95 -8.70 -7.57
N SER A 189 3.51 -9.57 -6.66
CA SER A 189 4.33 -10.67 -6.12
C SER A 189 4.78 -11.64 -7.22
N TYR A 190 3.89 -11.95 -8.17
CA TYR A 190 4.23 -12.77 -9.33
C TYR A 190 5.29 -12.11 -10.21
N HIS A 191 5.18 -10.80 -10.45
CA HIS A 191 6.18 -10.03 -11.19
C HIS A 191 7.55 -10.02 -10.47
N LEU A 192 7.57 -9.77 -9.16
CA LEU A 192 8.80 -9.85 -8.35
C LEU A 192 9.45 -11.24 -8.43
N THR A 193 8.63 -12.29 -8.33
CA THR A 193 9.09 -13.68 -8.45
C THR A 193 9.73 -13.94 -9.82
N LYS A 194 9.14 -13.42 -10.91
CA LYS A 194 9.69 -13.53 -12.27
C LYS A 194 11.04 -12.82 -12.37
N GLN A 195 11.17 -11.61 -11.82
CA GLN A 195 12.45 -10.89 -11.78
C GLN A 195 13.52 -11.62 -10.97
N LEU A 196 13.15 -12.16 -9.80
CA LEU A 196 14.08 -12.90 -8.96
C LEU A 196 14.59 -14.15 -9.67
N LYS A 197 13.71 -14.92 -10.31
CA LYS A 197 14.10 -16.09 -11.12
C LYS A 197 15.07 -15.72 -12.24
N ALA A 198 14.84 -14.60 -12.93
CA ALA A 198 15.74 -14.12 -13.98
C ALA A 198 17.12 -13.75 -13.41
N LYS A 199 17.17 -13.05 -12.27
CA LYS A 199 18.44 -12.70 -11.59
C LYS A 199 19.21 -13.94 -11.11
N VAL A 200 18.52 -14.92 -10.54
CA VAL A 200 19.14 -16.18 -10.11
C VAL A 200 19.77 -16.91 -11.30
N ALA A 201 19.04 -17.02 -12.41
CA ALA A 201 19.57 -17.65 -13.63
C ALA A 201 20.78 -16.90 -14.20
N GLU A 202 20.78 -15.55 -14.17
CA GLU A 202 21.93 -14.75 -14.58
C GLU A 202 23.15 -14.99 -13.68
N MET A 203 22.94 -15.05 -12.36
CA MET A 203 24.03 -15.33 -11.41
C MET A 203 24.59 -16.74 -11.59
N GLU A 204 23.73 -17.74 -11.77
CA GLU A 204 24.16 -19.13 -12.06
C GLU A 204 24.97 -19.21 -13.35
N ALA A 205 24.56 -18.49 -14.40
CA ALA A 205 25.29 -18.43 -15.65
C ALA A 205 26.67 -17.77 -15.48
N LYS A 206 26.77 -16.69 -14.69
CA LYS A 206 28.05 -16.04 -14.37
C LYS A 206 28.97 -16.95 -13.56
N LEU A 207 28.45 -17.60 -12.52
CA LEU A 207 29.23 -18.55 -11.72
C LEU A 207 29.78 -19.69 -12.57
N LYS A 208 28.95 -20.27 -13.45
CA LYS A 208 29.40 -21.34 -14.36
C LYS A 208 30.47 -20.85 -15.35
N ALA A 209 30.33 -19.63 -15.86
CA ALA A 209 31.34 -19.02 -16.73
C ALA A 209 32.66 -18.79 -15.97
N ASP A 210 32.60 -18.30 -14.74
CA ASP A 210 33.78 -18.07 -13.89
C ASP A 210 34.48 -19.39 -13.52
N GLU A 211 33.72 -20.44 -13.18
CA GLU A 211 34.26 -21.79 -12.96
C GLU A 211 34.95 -22.34 -14.22
N THR A 212 34.32 -22.16 -15.38
CA THR A 212 34.88 -22.57 -16.67
C THR A 212 36.15 -21.78 -16.99
N ASN A 213 36.16 -20.46 -16.77
CA ASN A 213 37.32 -19.61 -17.00
C ASN A 213 38.47 -19.96 -16.06
N LYS A 214 38.19 -20.25 -14.79
CA LYS A 214 39.18 -20.71 -13.81
C LYS A 214 39.75 -22.08 -14.19
N ALA A 215 38.90 -23.04 -14.55
CA ALA A 215 39.34 -24.35 -15.02
C ALA A 215 40.18 -24.24 -16.30
N ASN A 216 39.79 -23.39 -17.25
CA ASN A 216 40.58 -23.10 -18.44
C ASN A 216 41.92 -22.43 -18.09
N ALA A 217 41.96 -21.52 -17.12
CA ALA A 217 43.22 -20.92 -16.66
C ALA A 217 44.17 -21.93 -15.98
N GLU A 218 43.62 -22.87 -15.20
CA GLU A 218 44.41 -23.93 -14.53
C GLU A 218 44.89 -25.02 -15.50
N THR A 219 44.12 -25.31 -16.56
CA THR A 219 44.44 -26.35 -17.56
C THR A 219 45.14 -25.81 -18.80
N SER A 220 45.13 -24.49 -19.03
CA SER A 220 45.82 -23.86 -20.15
C SER A 220 47.33 -23.79 -19.89
N VAL A 221 48.03 -24.85 -20.29
CA VAL A 221 49.48 -24.86 -20.54
C VAL A 221 49.78 -23.99 -21.78
N GLY A 222 49.60 -22.67 -21.65
CA GLY A 222 49.65 -21.80 -22.81
C GLY A 222 49.59 -20.30 -22.53
N SER A 223 50.00 -19.84 -21.34
CA SER A 223 50.36 -18.43 -21.18
C SER A 223 51.72 -18.20 -21.84
N VAL A 224 51.69 -17.90 -23.14
CA VAL A 224 52.77 -17.16 -23.79
C VAL A 224 52.81 -15.81 -23.09
N THR A 225 53.68 -15.70 -22.10
CA THR A 225 54.20 -14.41 -21.67
C THR A 225 54.89 -13.86 -22.91
N GLY A 226 54.26 -12.89 -23.56
CA GLY A 226 54.68 -12.34 -24.84
C GLY A 226 56.01 -11.60 -24.73
N ASN A 227 57.12 -12.35 -24.74
CA ASN A 227 58.30 -11.97 -25.50
C ASN A 227 58.18 -12.74 -26.81
N GLY A 228 57.93 -12.03 -27.91
CA GLY A 228 57.64 -12.62 -29.21
C GLY A 228 58.81 -13.44 -29.75
N GLU A 229 58.90 -14.71 -29.37
CA GLU A 229 59.59 -15.70 -30.18
C GLU A 229 58.61 -16.18 -31.25
N VAL A 230 58.76 -15.55 -32.41
CA VAL A 230 58.26 -16.07 -33.68
C VAL A 230 58.85 -17.46 -33.85
N LYS A 231 58.08 -18.50 -33.53
CA LYS A 231 58.35 -19.88 -33.94
C LYS A 231 58.40 -19.91 -35.47
N GLY A 232 59.60 -19.77 -36.02
CA GLY A 232 59.87 -19.94 -37.45
C GLY A 232 60.87 -18.96 -38.08
N SER A 233 61.37 -17.93 -37.39
CA SER A 233 62.37 -17.04 -38.00
C SER A 233 63.78 -17.65 -37.96
N LEU A 234 64.43 -17.75 -39.13
CA LEU A 234 65.86 -18.01 -39.23
C LEU A 234 66.62 -16.89 -38.50
N THR A 235 67.31 -17.22 -37.41
CA THR A 235 68.19 -16.29 -36.70
C THR A 235 69.58 -16.30 -37.33
N ILE A 236 70.32 -15.19 -37.21
CA ILE A 236 71.71 -15.08 -37.73
C ILE A 236 72.62 -16.17 -37.15
N GLU A 237 72.42 -16.54 -35.89
CA GLU A 237 73.16 -17.61 -35.23
C GLU A 237 72.88 -18.99 -35.84
N LYS A 238 71.62 -19.25 -36.23
CA LYS A 238 71.24 -20.47 -36.94
C LYS A 238 71.85 -20.51 -38.35
N ILE A 239 71.92 -19.37 -39.04
CA ILE A 239 72.55 -19.26 -40.38
C ILE A 239 74.06 -19.55 -40.31
N ASN A 240 74.73 -19.08 -39.26
CA ASN A 240 76.16 -19.31 -39.09
C ASN A 240 76.50 -20.78 -38.79
N ASN A 241 75.59 -21.48 -38.12
CA ASN A 241 75.72 -22.91 -37.78
C ASN A 241 75.16 -23.87 -38.85
N MET A 242 74.59 -23.36 -39.94
CA MET A 242 74.14 -24.19 -41.08
C MET A 242 75.32 -24.63 -41.94
N THR A 243 75.23 -25.84 -42.49
CA THR A 243 76.14 -26.31 -43.54
C THR A 243 75.89 -25.55 -44.85
N ASP A 244 76.87 -25.55 -45.76
CA ASP A 244 76.73 -24.85 -47.04
C ASP A 244 75.54 -25.36 -47.88
N LYS A 245 75.22 -26.65 -47.75
CA LYS A 245 74.06 -27.27 -48.41
C LYS A 245 72.74 -26.73 -47.85
N GLU A 246 72.66 -26.54 -46.53
CA GLU A 246 71.47 -25.98 -45.88
C GLU A 246 71.33 -24.48 -46.15
N ARG A 247 72.45 -23.74 -46.20
CA ARG A 247 72.46 -22.32 -46.59
C ARG A 247 71.95 -22.11 -48.01
N MET A 248 72.30 -23.00 -48.95
CA MET A 248 71.77 -22.93 -50.32
C MET A 248 70.28 -23.27 -50.38
N ALA A 249 69.81 -24.24 -49.61
CA ALA A 249 68.40 -24.61 -49.56
C ALA A 249 67.52 -23.49 -48.98
N HIS A 250 68.03 -22.74 -47.99
CA HIS A 250 67.33 -21.62 -47.34
C HIS A 250 67.77 -20.24 -47.83
N TRP A 251 68.43 -20.15 -49.00
CA TRP A 251 69.07 -18.93 -49.48
C TRP A 251 68.11 -17.74 -49.65
N SER A 252 66.87 -17.98 -50.06
CA SER A 252 65.83 -16.96 -50.19
C SER A 252 65.45 -16.32 -48.84
N GLU A 253 65.31 -17.14 -47.79
CA GLU A 253 65.00 -16.71 -46.43
C GLU A 253 66.20 -15.99 -45.80
N ILE A 254 67.42 -16.49 -46.05
CA ILE A 254 68.67 -15.87 -45.59
C ILE A 254 68.85 -14.46 -46.17
N LYS A 255 68.57 -14.26 -47.47
CA LYS A 255 68.62 -12.93 -48.09
C LYS A 255 67.69 -11.93 -47.43
N GLN A 256 66.48 -12.36 -47.05
CA GLN A 256 65.51 -11.51 -46.36
C GLN A 256 66.00 -11.13 -44.97
N VAL A 257 66.59 -12.08 -44.22
CA VAL A 257 67.17 -11.82 -42.89
C VAL A 257 68.38 -10.88 -42.97
N LEU A 258 69.27 -11.07 -43.95
CA LEU A 258 70.48 -10.25 -44.11
C LEU A 258 70.25 -8.94 -44.90
N LYS A 259 69.02 -8.67 -45.37
CA LYS A 259 68.66 -7.50 -46.20
C LYS A 259 69.58 -7.29 -47.41
N MET A 260 70.04 -8.38 -48.01
CA MET A 260 70.85 -8.34 -49.22
C MET A 260 69.95 -8.10 -50.43
N LYS A 261 70.24 -7.07 -51.24
CA LYS A 261 69.54 -6.81 -52.51
C LYS A 261 69.89 -7.85 -53.56
#